data_AF-A0A1X7V1Q5-F1
#
_entry.id   AF-A0A1X7V1Q5-F1
#
_cell.length_a   1.000
_cell.length_b   1.000
_cell.length_c   1.000
_cell.angle_alpha   90.00
_cell.angle_beta   90.00
_cell.angle_gamma   90.00
#
_symmetry.space_group_name_H-M   'P 1'
#
loop_
_entity.id
_entity.type
_entity.pdbx_description
1 polymer ?
#
loop_
_entity_poly.entity_id
_entity_poly.type
_entity_poly.pdbx_seq_one_letter_code
_entity_poly.pdbx_strand_id
1 'polypeptide(L)'
;MAQKLVSFGTKLATSSSRLVFKSLEKSQDLANRSRPHLKKFWSLARVELDPPRPSQWPEIQRGLAKVAHTARTGAFLNKPMKEVVQQSLVGFDIFCWFIVGEMIGRWSIIGYNV
;
A
#
# COMPACT_ATOMS: atom_id res chain seq x y z
N MET A 1 3.66 -12.09 57.50
CA MET A 1 3.48 -12.41 56.06
C MET A 1 2.44 -11.53 55.35
N ALA A 2 1.36 -11.09 56.01
CA ALA A 2 0.31 -10.26 55.41
C ALA A 2 0.80 -8.90 54.81
N GLN A 3 1.69 -8.16 55.49
CA GLN A 3 2.20 -6.87 54.96
C GLN A 3 3.05 -6.99 53.68
N LYS A 4 3.72 -8.14 53.47
CA LYS A 4 4.47 -8.39 52.23
C LYS A 4 3.55 -8.66 51.04
N LEU A 5 2.39 -9.29 51.28
CA LEU A 5 1.38 -9.51 50.24
C LEU A 5 0.65 -8.21 49.87
N VAL A 6 0.30 -7.37 50.85
CA VAL A 6 -0.34 -6.07 50.60
C VAL A 6 0.60 -5.11 49.87
N SER A 7 1.88 -5.04 50.25
CA SER A 7 2.87 -4.20 49.54
C SER A 7 3.25 -4.75 48.16
N PHE A 8 3.14 -6.05 47.93
CA PHE A 8 3.31 -6.65 46.61
C PHE A 8 2.11 -6.36 45.69
N GLY A 9 0.88 -6.45 46.23
CA GLY A 9 -0.35 -6.08 45.52
C GLY A 9 -0.38 -4.62 45.08
N THR A 10 0.01 -3.69 45.96
CA THR A 10 0.12 -2.26 45.58
C THR A 10 1.23 -2.01 44.56
N LYS A 11 2.38 -2.69 44.65
CA LYS A 11 3.44 -2.61 43.64
C LYS A 11 3.04 -3.17 42.28
N LEU A 12 2.22 -4.23 42.24
CA LEU A 12 1.67 -4.79 41.00
C LEU A 12 0.63 -3.87 40.36
N ALA A 13 -0.27 -3.28 41.15
CA ALA A 13 -1.25 -2.30 40.66
C ALA A 13 -0.58 -1.04 40.08
N THR A 14 0.44 -0.51 40.76
CA THR A 14 1.18 0.67 40.27
C THR A 14 2.12 0.33 39.09
N SER A 15 2.59 -0.91 38.99
CA SER A 15 3.42 -1.35 37.84
C SER A 15 2.59 -1.62 36.58
N SER A 16 1.42 -2.23 36.71
CA SER A 16 0.48 -2.43 35.60
C SER A 16 -0.02 -1.10 35.03
N SER A 17 -0.35 -0.14 35.91
CA SER A 17 -0.70 1.23 35.50
C SER A 17 0.43 1.88 34.69
N ARG A 18 1.69 1.76 35.14
CA ARG A 18 2.85 2.30 34.41
C ARG A 18 3.09 1.64 33.05
N LEU A 19 2.79 0.35 32.89
CA LEU A 19 2.90 -0.34 31.60
C LEU A 19 1.80 0.11 30.62
N VAL A 20 0.59 0.35 31.10
CA VAL A 20 -0.50 0.94 30.30
C VAL A 20 -0.14 2.36 29.88
N PHE A 21 0.34 3.20 30.80
CA PHE A 21 0.78 4.56 30.44
C PHE A 21 1.96 4.56 29.46
N LYS A 22 2.95 3.69 29.65
CA LYS A 22 4.11 3.58 28.75
C LYS A 22 3.76 2.99 27.39
N SER A 23 2.76 2.10 27.29
CA SER A 23 2.27 1.61 26.00
C SER A 23 1.48 2.67 25.26
N LEU A 24 0.62 3.43 25.97
CA LEU A 24 -0.08 4.59 25.40
C LEU A 24 0.90 5.66 24.89
N GLU A 25 1.94 5.97 25.66
CA GLU A 25 2.98 6.95 25.26
C GLU A 25 3.72 6.48 23.99
N LYS A 26 4.11 5.20 23.93
CA LYS A 26 4.74 4.63 22.73
C LYS A 26 3.78 4.60 21.53
N SER A 27 2.49 4.37 21.73
CA SER A 27 1.49 4.46 20.67
C SER A 27 1.35 5.88 20.13
N GLN A 28 1.42 6.89 21.00
CA GLN A 28 1.41 8.30 20.58
C GLN A 28 2.69 8.68 19.83
N ASP A 29 3.85 8.17 20.26
CA ASP A 29 5.12 8.37 19.55
C ASP A 29 5.11 7.73 18.16
N LEU A 30 4.63 6.49 18.05
CA LEU A 30 4.46 5.79 16.77
C LEU A 30 3.47 6.52 15.84
N ALA A 31 2.38 7.06 16.38
CA ALA A 31 1.45 7.88 15.63
C ALA A 31 2.10 9.17 15.13
N ASN A 32 2.86 9.86 15.99
CA ASN A 32 3.59 11.07 15.61
C ASN A 32 4.67 10.81 14.55
N ARG A 33 5.33 9.66 14.64
CA ARG A 33 6.35 9.23 13.67
C ARG A 33 5.75 8.83 12.32
N SER A 34 4.59 8.19 12.30
CA SER A 34 3.94 7.74 11.05
C SER A 34 3.19 8.85 10.31
N ARG A 35 2.68 9.86 11.01
CA ARG A 35 1.99 11.03 10.44
C ARG A 35 2.69 11.68 9.23
N PRO A 36 3.99 12.05 9.28
CA PRO A 36 4.66 12.68 8.13
C PRO A 36 4.76 11.74 6.91
N HIS A 37 5.00 10.45 7.13
CA HIS A 37 5.07 9.46 6.04
C HIS A 37 3.71 9.26 5.38
N LEU A 38 2.65 9.15 6.18
CA LEU A 38 1.28 9.06 5.66
C LEU A 38 0.86 10.32 4.91
N LYS A 39 1.25 11.50 5.40
CA LYS A 39 0.98 12.78 4.71
C LYS A 39 1.67 12.82 3.34
N LYS A 40 2.94 12.38 3.26
CA LYS A 40 3.67 12.30 1.99
C LYS A 40 3.03 11.29 1.04
N PHE A 41 2.72 10.10 1.54
CA PHE A 41 2.02 9.06 0.78
C PHE A 41 0.69 9.58 0.23
N TRP A 42 -0.14 10.21 1.07
CA TRP A 42 -1.43 10.77 0.67
C TRP A 42 -1.28 11.85 -0.40
N SER A 43 -0.29 12.73 -0.27
CA SER A 43 -0.01 13.76 -1.27
C SER A 43 0.34 13.19 -2.65
N LEU A 44 1.10 12.09 -2.69
CA LEU A 44 1.50 11.44 -3.94
C LEU A 44 0.37 10.58 -4.52
N ALA A 45 -0.28 9.78 -3.67
CA ALA A 45 -1.41 8.95 -4.03
C ALA A 45 -2.54 9.77 -4.67
N ARG A 46 -2.81 10.98 -4.17
CA ARG A 46 -3.84 11.85 -4.73
C ARG A 46 -3.51 12.39 -6.13
N VAL A 47 -2.25 12.45 -6.52
CA VAL A 47 -1.85 12.94 -7.85
C VAL A 47 -1.72 11.78 -8.84
N GLU A 48 -1.23 10.63 -8.37
CA GLU A 48 -0.87 9.50 -9.25
C GLU A 48 -1.97 8.42 -9.34
N LEU A 49 -2.77 8.24 -8.29
CA LEU A 49 -3.81 7.20 -8.22
C LEU A 49 -5.23 7.76 -8.43
N ASP A 50 -5.38 9.06 -8.65
CA ASP A 50 -6.69 9.65 -8.95
C ASP A 50 -7.17 9.15 -10.32
N PRO A 51 -8.40 8.62 -10.45
CA PRO A 51 -8.92 8.22 -11.74
C PRO A 51 -8.77 9.34 -12.77
N PRO A 52 -8.37 9.01 -14.01
CA PRO A 52 -8.13 9.99 -15.04
C PRO A 52 -9.39 10.79 -15.33
N ARG A 53 -9.22 12.07 -15.66
CA ARG A 53 -10.35 12.92 -16.03
C ARG A 53 -10.92 12.46 -17.38
N PRO A 54 -12.23 12.54 -17.62
CA PRO A 54 -12.83 12.15 -18.90
C PRO A 54 -12.19 12.82 -20.13
N SER A 55 -11.63 14.03 -19.97
CA SER A 55 -10.91 14.75 -21.02
C SER A 55 -9.63 14.05 -21.49
N GLN A 56 -9.02 13.20 -20.66
CA GLN A 56 -7.78 12.47 -20.97
C GLN A 56 -8.06 11.13 -21.69
N TRP A 57 -9.32 10.72 -21.79
CA TRP A 57 -9.71 9.45 -22.38
C TRP A 57 -9.27 9.25 -23.85
N PRO A 58 -9.40 10.27 -24.74
CA PRO A 58 -8.93 10.14 -26.12
C PRO A 58 -7.42 9.95 -26.24
N GLU A 59 -6.64 10.52 -25.31
CA GLU A 59 -5.18 10.38 -25.28
C GLU A 59 -4.78 8.96 -24.86
N ILE A 60 -5.44 8.41 -23.83
CA ILE A 60 -5.23 7.03 -23.38
C ILE A 60 -5.54 6.04 -24.50
N GLN A 61 -6.66 6.21 -25.23
CA GLN A 61 -7.02 5.36 -26.36
C GLN A 61 -5.95 5.38 -27.46
N ARG A 62 -5.40 6.55 -27.79
CA ARG A 62 -4.29 6.67 -28.75
C ARG A 62 -3.03 5.97 -28.25
N GLY A 63 -2.72 6.10 -26.96
CA GLY A 63 -1.59 5.40 -26.33
C GLY A 63 -1.72 3.87 -26.45
N LEU A 64 -2.89 3.33 -26.11
CA LEU A 64 -3.17 1.89 -26.24
C LEU A 64 -3.09 1.41 -27.70
N ALA A 65 -3.64 2.18 -28.64
CA ALA A 65 -3.57 1.86 -30.06
C ALA A 65 -2.12 1.81 -30.57
N LYS A 66 -1.24 2.72 -30.09
CA LYS A 66 0.18 2.72 -30.43
C LYS A 66 0.90 1.49 -29.88
N VAL A 67 0.60 1.07 -28.66
CA VAL A 67 1.17 -0.16 -28.07
C VAL A 67 0.73 -1.38 -28.88
N ALA A 68 -0.56 -1.48 -29.20
CA ALA A 68 -1.10 -2.56 -30.03
C ALA A 68 -0.47 -2.60 -31.42
N HIS A 69 -0.28 -1.44 -32.05
CA HIS A 69 0.39 -1.34 -33.34
C HIS A 69 1.87 -1.78 -33.26
N THR A 70 2.59 -1.33 -32.24
CA THR A 70 4.00 -1.69 -32.00
C THR A 70 4.18 -3.20 -31.75
N ALA A 71 3.23 -3.82 -31.05
CA ALA A 71 3.21 -5.27 -30.85
C ALA A 71 2.95 -6.02 -32.17
N ARG A 72 1.99 -5.54 -32.99
CA ARG A 72 1.66 -6.14 -34.30
C ARG A 72 2.78 -6.04 -35.32
N THR A 73 3.52 -4.93 -35.33
CA THR A 73 4.61 -4.69 -36.29
C THR A 73 5.93 -5.33 -35.87
N GLY A 74 6.02 -5.94 -34.69
CA GLY A 74 7.27 -6.51 -34.18
C GLY A 74 8.33 -5.45 -33.83
N ALA A 75 7.97 -4.16 -33.85
CA ALA A 75 8.90 -3.06 -33.65
C ALA A 75 9.52 -3.02 -32.23
N PHE A 76 8.97 -3.79 -31.28
CA PHE A 76 9.54 -3.96 -29.95
C PHE A 76 10.90 -4.67 -29.96
N LEU A 77 11.22 -5.46 -31.00
CA LEU A 77 12.53 -6.14 -31.13
C LEU A 77 13.67 -5.17 -31.46
N ASN A 78 13.34 -3.98 -31.99
CA ASN A 78 14.32 -2.94 -32.29
C ASN A 78 14.59 -2.02 -31.09
N LYS A 79 13.94 -2.24 -29.95
CA LYS A 79 14.12 -1.42 -28.73
C LYS A 79 15.29 -1.93 -27.89
N PRO A 80 16.05 -1.05 -27.22
CA PRO A 80 17.07 -1.46 -26.27
C PRO A 80 16.43 -2.20 -25.09
N MET A 81 17.13 -3.22 -24.55
CA MET A 81 16.60 -4.08 -23.49
C MET A 81 16.18 -3.32 -22.22
N LYS A 82 16.85 -2.20 -21.92
CA LYS A 82 16.46 -1.32 -20.80
C LYS A 82 15.02 -0.81 -20.96
N GLU A 83 14.62 -0.40 -22.16
CA GLU A 83 13.28 0.13 -22.41
C GLU A 83 12.23 -0.98 -22.39
N VAL A 84 12.57 -2.16 -22.93
CA VAL A 84 11.69 -3.33 -22.90
C VAL A 84 11.39 -3.76 -21.46
N VAL A 85 12.41 -3.80 -20.60
CA VAL A 85 12.24 -4.15 -19.17
C VAL A 85 11.42 -3.09 -18.43
N GLN A 86 11.60 -1.80 -18.74
CA GLN A 86 10.78 -0.75 -18.14
C GLN A 86 9.30 -0.89 -18.53
N GLN A 87 9.03 -1.16 -19.81
CA GLN A 87 7.66 -1.34 -20.30
C GLN A 87 7.02 -2.64 -19.76
N SER A 88 7.80 -3.71 -19.58
CA SER A 88 7.29 -4.95 -18.97
C SER A 88 6.98 -4.79 -17.48
N LEU A 89 7.79 -4.03 -16.74
CA LEU A 89 7.52 -3.72 -15.32
C LEU A 89 6.21 -2.93 -15.15
N VAL A 90 5.94 -1.94 -16.01
CA VAL A 90 4.66 -1.22 -16.00
C VAL A 90 3.50 -2.15 -16.36
N GLY A 91 3.69 -3.04 -17.35
CA GLY A 91 2.68 -4.05 -17.68
C GLY A 91 2.39 -5.02 -16.52
N PHE A 92 3.43 -5.38 -15.77
CA PHE A 92 3.30 -6.20 -14.57
C PHE A 92 2.55 -5.47 -13.45
N ASP A 93 2.80 -4.18 -13.24
CA ASP A 93 2.08 -3.38 -12.25
C ASP A 93 0.56 -3.33 -12.53
N ILE A 94 0.17 -3.17 -13.80
CA ILE A 94 -1.24 -3.22 -14.24
C ILE A 94 -1.87 -4.60 -13.91
N PHE A 95 -1.11 -5.67 -14.10
CA PHE A 95 -1.56 -7.02 -13.74
C PHE A 95 -1.73 -7.20 -12.22
N CYS A 96 -0.81 -6.66 -11.41
CA CYS A 96 -0.96 -6.65 -9.95
C CYS A 96 -2.24 -5.89 -9.51
N TRP A 97 -2.55 -4.76 -10.14
CA TRP A 97 -3.80 -4.03 -9.87
C TRP A 97 -5.06 -4.84 -10.18
N PHE A 98 -5.03 -5.67 -11.24
CA PHE A 98 -6.13 -6.59 -11.54
C PHE A 98 -6.32 -7.63 -10.42
N ILE A 99 -5.23 -8.21 -9.90
CA ILE A 99 -5.30 -9.17 -8.78
C ILE A 99 -5.85 -8.50 -7.51
N VAL A 100 -5.43 -7.27 -7.21
CA VAL A 100 -5.98 -6.51 -6.07
C VAL A 100 -7.49 -6.27 -6.25
N GLY A 101 -7.92 -5.96 -7.47
CA GLY A 101 -9.34 -5.86 -7.82
C GLY A 101 -10.10 -7.16 -7.59
N GLU A 102 -9.50 -8.31 -7.96
CA GLU A 102 -10.07 -9.63 -7.68
C GLU A 102 -10.16 -9.91 -6.17
N MET A 103 -9.12 -9.58 -5.39
CA MET A 103 -9.14 -9.71 -3.93
C MET A 103 -10.27 -8.90 -3.29
N ILE A 104 -10.51 -7.66 -3.78
CA ILE A 104 -11.64 -6.83 -3.33
C ILE A 104 -12.98 -7.45 -3.76
N GLY A 105 -13.09 -7.92 -5.00
CA GLY A 105 -14.32 -8.55 -5.50
C GLY A 105 -14.71 -9.83 -4.76
N ARG A 106 -13.71 -10.62 -4.33
CA ARG A 106 -13.91 -11.85 -3.54
C ARG A 106 -14.03 -11.60 -2.03
N TRP A 107 -13.73 -10.39 -1.56
CA TRP A 107 -13.63 -10.05 -0.13
C TRP A 107 -12.72 -10.99 0.69
N SER A 108 -11.76 -11.64 0.03
CA SER A 108 -10.84 -12.60 0.65
C SER A 108 -9.43 -12.40 0.13
N ILE A 109 -8.48 -12.31 1.07
CA ILE A 109 -7.05 -12.18 0.79
C ILE A 109 -6.47 -13.52 0.31
N ILE A 110 -7.02 -14.65 0.78
CA ILE A 110 -6.48 -15.99 0.50
C ILE A 110 -7.61 -16.89 -0.01
N GLY A 111 -7.53 -17.25 -1.29
CA GLY A 111 -8.43 -18.23 -1.91
C GLY A 111 -9.92 -17.87 -1.85
N TYR A 112 -10.74 -18.66 -2.54
CA TYR A 112 -12.19 -18.62 -2.34
C TYR A 112 -12.51 -19.34 -1.04
N ASN A 113 -13.38 -18.74 -0.22
CA ASN A 113 -13.93 -19.42 0.96
C ASN A 113 -14.97 -20.41 0.45
N VAL A 114 -14.54 -21.65 0.19
CA VAL A 114 -15.37 -22.78 -0.26
C VAL A 114 -15.87 -23.60 0.92
#